data_AF-A0A5D2P1X7-F1
#
_entry.id   AF-A0A5D2P1X7-F1
#
_cell.length_a   1.000
_cell.length_b   1.000
_cell.length_c   1.000
_cell.angle_alpha   90.00
_cell.angle_beta   90.00
_cell.angle_gamma   90.00
#
_symmetry.space_group_name_H-M   'P 1'
#
loop_
_entity.id
_entity.type
_entity.pdbx_description
1 polymer ?
#
loop_
_entity_poly.entity_id
_entity_poly.type
_entity_poly.pdbx_seq_one_letter_code
_entity_poly.pdbx_strand_id
1 'polypeptide(L)'
;MIAAVPEDIGTAGALRAISHYLTAKDILAVSGDLVSDVSPGAVAATHRRHDAVVTATLCSVPISGSSELGSSGGKDKTKKPGRYNIIGLDPRKQFLVHIATGAEVEKDTRLQKHLLHAVGQMEIRSDLMDAHMYAFKRSVLQEVLDRKDTFQSLKQDVVPYLVQSQLKSQAVLSGIPQAEEDGNKKVSFPNNQVMVSQILANASTPSFHELYSMDPDGFAQTRKTHKCCAYIASSSSYCVRLNSIQAFMDINRDVTGEADHLLSDNVIGPSPKLGTKTTVGPHCMLGEGSEMGDKCQVKRSVIGRHCRIGSHVKVVNSVVMNHVTIGDGCIIQGSVICSNVQLQERVVLKDCQVGAGFVVTAGSEYKGESLARKEK
;
A
#
# COMPACT_ATOMS: atom_id res chain seq x y z
N MET A 1 -14.96 7.43 -16.16
CA MET A 1 -14.07 8.45 -16.75
C MET A 1 -12.64 8.02 -16.47
N ILE A 2 -11.77 8.03 -17.47
CA ILE A 2 -10.40 7.53 -17.36
C ILE A 2 -9.48 8.67 -17.79
N ALA A 3 -8.49 8.99 -16.95
CA ALA A 3 -7.42 9.93 -17.28
C ALA A 3 -6.10 9.15 -17.35
N ALA A 4 -5.43 9.24 -18.49
CA ALA A 4 -4.08 8.72 -18.64
C ALA A 4 -3.11 9.81 -18.21
N VAL A 5 -2.11 9.43 -17.42
CA VAL A 5 -1.08 10.33 -16.93
C VAL A 5 0.31 9.70 -17.15
N PRO A 6 1.36 10.52 -17.32
CA PRO A 6 2.73 10.02 -17.42
C PRO A 6 3.14 9.22 -16.17
N GLU A 7 4.04 8.24 -16.31
CA GLU A 7 4.43 7.35 -15.20
C GLU A 7 5.17 8.07 -14.06
N ASP A 8 5.83 9.18 -14.35
CA ASP A 8 6.69 9.92 -13.44
C ASP A 8 5.95 10.86 -12.48
N ILE A 9 4.65 11.11 -12.69
CA ILE A 9 3.92 12.11 -11.89
C ILE A 9 3.45 11.59 -10.52
N GLY A 10 3.47 10.28 -10.32
CA GLY A 10 3.07 9.62 -9.08
C GLY A 10 1.57 9.74 -8.73
N THR A 11 1.19 9.24 -7.55
CA THR A 11 -0.21 9.16 -7.10
C THR A 11 -0.84 10.53 -6.80
N ALA A 12 -0.07 11.48 -6.28
CA ALA A 12 -0.57 12.84 -6.04
C ALA A 12 -0.73 13.61 -7.35
N GLY A 13 0.19 13.45 -8.30
CA GLY A 13 0.07 14.01 -9.65
C GLY A 13 -1.14 13.44 -10.40
N ALA A 14 -1.36 12.12 -10.34
CA ALA A 14 -2.53 11.48 -10.93
C ALA A 14 -3.84 12.05 -10.38
N LEU A 15 -3.91 12.30 -9.06
CA LEU A 15 -5.08 12.88 -8.43
C LEU A 15 -5.27 14.37 -8.79
N ARG A 16 -4.17 15.11 -8.93
CA ARG A 16 -4.18 16.51 -9.40
C ARG A 16 -4.76 16.62 -10.81
N ALA A 17 -4.40 15.71 -11.71
CA ALA A 17 -4.88 15.66 -13.09
C ALA A 17 -6.39 15.41 -13.23
N ILE A 18 -7.04 14.86 -12.19
CA ILE A 18 -8.50 14.62 -12.17
C ILE A 18 -9.23 15.51 -11.15
N SER A 19 -8.55 16.44 -10.51
CA SER A 19 -9.07 17.23 -9.38
C SER A 19 -10.35 18.00 -9.72
N HIS A 20 -10.46 18.52 -10.94
CA HIS A 20 -11.64 19.23 -11.45
C HIS A 20 -12.88 18.36 -11.63
N TYR A 21 -12.71 17.03 -11.69
CA TYR A 21 -13.83 16.08 -11.75
C TYR A 21 -14.32 15.64 -10.37
N LEU A 22 -13.58 15.95 -9.30
CA LEU A 22 -13.95 15.56 -7.95
C LEU A 22 -15.02 16.53 -7.41
N THR A 23 -16.26 16.08 -7.34
CA THR A 23 -17.41 16.92 -6.90
C THR A 23 -17.83 16.66 -5.46
N ALA A 24 -17.66 15.42 -4.98
CA ALA A 24 -18.08 15.01 -3.65
C ALA A 24 -17.32 15.75 -2.53
N LYS A 25 -17.94 15.89 -1.36
CA LYS A 25 -17.32 16.53 -0.18
C LYS A 25 -16.10 15.76 0.32
N ASP A 26 -16.23 14.43 0.36
CA ASP A 26 -15.19 13.50 0.78
C ASP A 26 -14.81 12.62 -0.41
N ILE A 27 -13.53 12.29 -0.53
CA ILE A 27 -12.96 11.48 -1.61
C ILE A 27 -12.32 10.23 -1.01
N LEU A 28 -12.67 9.06 -1.54
CA LEU A 28 -11.97 7.82 -1.20
C LEU A 28 -10.97 7.49 -2.31
N ALA A 29 -9.69 7.51 -1.97
CA ALA A 29 -8.60 7.09 -2.85
C ALA A 29 -8.19 5.65 -2.48
N VAL A 30 -8.17 4.76 -3.47
CA VAL A 30 -7.81 3.35 -3.31
C VAL A 30 -6.77 2.98 -4.36
N SER A 31 -5.68 2.35 -3.94
CA SER A 31 -4.67 1.84 -4.87
C SER A 31 -5.14 0.58 -5.57
N GLY A 32 -4.76 0.42 -6.85
CA GLY A 32 -5.14 -0.74 -7.66
C GLY A 32 -4.48 -2.06 -7.26
N ASP A 33 -3.52 -2.02 -6.32
CA ASP A 33 -2.78 -3.17 -5.80
C ASP A 33 -3.24 -3.58 -4.38
N LEU A 34 -4.37 -3.08 -3.90
CA LEU A 34 -4.96 -3.46 -2.62
C LEU A 34 -5.96 -4.61 -2.81
N VAL A 35 -5.77 -5.71 -2.07
CA VAL A 35 -6.73 -6.81 -1.97
C VAL A 35 -7.27 -6.85 -0.54
N SER A 36 -8.56 -6.55 -0.37
CA SER A 36 -9.15 -6.48 0.96
C SER A 36 -10.68 -6.68 1.01
N ASP A 37 -11.17 -7.23 2.12
CA ASP A 37 -12.60 -7.23 2.50
C ASP A 37 -13.01 -6.05 3.41
N VAL A 38 -12.08 -5.12 3.69
CA VAL A 38 -12.38 -3.95 4.51
C VAL A 38 -13.41 -3.07 3.81
N SER A 39 -14.55 -2.87 4.47
CA SER A 39 -15.63 -2.06 3.94
C SER A 39 -15.19 -0.60 3.72
N PRO A 40 -15.27 -0.07 2.48
CA PRO A 40 -15.09 1.35 2.21
C PRO A 40 -16.01 2.25 3.05
N GLY A 41 -17.20 1.76 3.37
CA GLY A 41 -18.18 2.45 4.21
C GLY A 41 -17.69 2.62 5.65
N ALA A 42 -16.97 1.64 6.21
CA ALA A 42 -16.41 1.72 7.56
C ALA A 42 -15.29 2.78 7.66
N VAL A 43 -14.45 2.87 6.62
CA VAL A 43 -13.41 3.91 6.50
C VAL A 43 -14.05 5.30 6.39
N ALA A 44 -15.06 5.44 5.52
CA ALA A 44 -15.80 6.68 5.35
C ALA A 44 -16.57 7.10 6.63
N ALA A 45 -17.15 6.15 7.36
CA ALA A 45 -17.82 6.41 8.62
C ALA A 45 -16.83 6.93 9.68
N THR A 46 -15.65 6.30 9.78
CA THR A 46 -14.58 6.76 10.68
C THR A 46 -14.09 8.16 10.31
N HIS A 47 -13.95 8.44 9.02
CA HIS A 47 -13.58 9.76 8.50
C HIS A 47 -14.57 10.85 8.91
N ARG A 48 -15.87 10.61 8.70
CA ARG A 48 -16.93 11.57 9.01
C ARG A 48 -17.15 11.73 10.51
N ARG A 49 -17.08 10.63 11.28
CA ARG A 49 -17.26 10.64 12.74
C ARG A 49 -16.30 11.59 13.44
N HIS A 50 -15.09 11.75 12.92
CA HIS A 50 -14.06 12.58 13.53
C HIS A 50 -13.83 13.91 12.80
N ASP A 51 -14.61 14.23 11.75
CA ASP A 51 -14.36 15.33 10.80
C ASP A 51 -12.88 15.42 10.38
N ALA A 52 -12.30 14.27 10.04
CA ALA A 52 -10.90 14.18 9.68
C ALA A 52 -10.63 14.84 8.33
N VAL A 53 -9.44 15.38 8.13
CA VAL A 53 -9.00 15.82 6.78
C VAL A 53 -8.43 14.67 5.97
N VAL A 54 -7.88 13.66 6.66
CA VAL A 54 -7.49 12.38 6.08
C VAL A 54 -7.74 11.26 7.08
N THR A 55 -8.22 10.12 6.60
CA THR A 55 -8.25 8.85 7.33
C THR A 55 -7.46 7.83 6.56
N ALA A 56 -6.37 7.32 7.13
CA ALA A 56 -5.53 6.28 6.53
C ALA A 56 -5.96 4.89 7.00
N THR A 57 -6.10 3.96 6.07
CA THR A 57 -6.37 2.55 6.39
C THR A 57 -5.06 1.83 6.66
N LEU A 58 -4.96 1.20 7.83
CA LEU A 58 -3.81 0.43 8.28
C LEU A 58 -4.20 -1.03 8.44
N CYS A 59 -3.34 -1.95 8.04
CA CYS A 59 -3.52 -3.38 8.28
C CYS A 59 -2.26 -4.00 8.88
N SER A 60 -2.37 -5.21 9.42
CA SER A 60 -1.21 -5.95 9.92
C SER A 60 -0.26 -6.30 8.78
N VAL A 61 1.05 -6.25 9.05
CA VAL A 61 2.06 -6.75 8.12
C VAL A 61 1.86 -8.26 7.95
N PRO A 62 1.67 -8.78 6.72
CA PRO A 62 1.53 -10.21 6.49
C PRO A 62 2.74 -10.97 7.02
N ILE A 63 2.51 -12.13 7.63
CA ILE A 63 3.55 -13.07 8.03
C ILE A 63 4.00 -13.87 6.80
N SER A 64 4.35 -13.18 5.71
CA SER A 64 4.92 -13.86 4.55
C SER A 64 6.36 -14.25 4.88
N GLY A 65 6.64 -15.55 4.78
CA GLY A 65 7.94 -16.14 5.08
C GLY A 65 9.05 -15.38 4.35
N SER A 66 10.09 -15.04 5.10
CA SER A 66 11.35 -14.41 4.69
C SER A 66 11.55 -14.26 3.16
N SER A 67 11.28 -13.08 2.62
CA SER A 67 11.89 -12.70 1.34
C SER A 67 12.23 -11.23 1.14
N GLU A 68 12.19 -10.41 2.20
CA GLU A 68 12.97 -9.14 2.22
C GLU A 68 13.83 -8.96 3.49
N LEU A 69 13.92 -10.01 4.30
CA LEU A 69 14.98 -10.17 5.31
C LEU A 69 15.97 -11.22 4.82
N GLY A 70 16.80 -10.82 3.86
CA GLY A 70 18.06 -11.48 3.51
C GLY A 70 17.98 -12.86 2.86
N SER A 71 17.72 -12.91 1.55
CA SER A 71 18.39 -13.92 0.72
C SER A 71 19.70 -13.30 0.19
N SER A 72 20.68 -13.16 1.08
CA SER A 72 22.06 -12.88 0.68
C SER A 72 22.73 -14.18 0.23
N GLY A 73 22.25 -14.72 -0.89
CA GLY A 73 23.02 -15.66 -1.71
C GLY A 73 24.05 -14.88 -2.52
N GLY A 74 25.03 -14.28 -1.85
CA GLY A 74 26.05 -13.45 -2.47
C GLY A 74 26.91 -12.79 -1.41
N LYS A 75 28.21 -13.09 -1.42
CA LYS A 75 29.22 -12.45 -0.56
C LYS A 75 29.32 -10.96 -0.92
N ASP A 76 28.48 -10.11 -0.34
CA ASP A 76 28.78 -8.69 -0.27
C ASP A 76 28.27 -8.09 1.05
N LYS A 77 29.22 -7.66 1.89
CA LYS A 77 28.99 -7.18 3.26
C LYS A 77 28.65 -5.68 3.27
N THR A 78 27.59 -5.28 2.60
CA THR A 78 26.92 -4.00 2.85
C THR A 78 25.51 -4.30 3.36
N LYS A 79 25.35 -4.23 4.67
CA LYS A 79 24.08 -4.45 5.38
C LYS A 79 23.13 -3.32 4.96
N LYS A 80 22.30 -3.55 3.93
CA LYS A 80 21.29 -2.56 3.50
C LYS A 80 20.44 -2.15 4.72
N PRO A 81 20.14 -0.85 4.90
CA PRO A 81 19.35 -0.40 6.04
C PRO A 81 17.97 -1.08 6.01
N GLY A 82 17.54 -1.55 7.18
CA GLY A 82 16.20 -2.14 7.31
C GLY A 82 15.15 -1.07 7.03
N ARG A 83 14.17 -1.41 6.19
CA ARG A 83 12.99 -0.55 5.96
C ARG A 83 11.94 -0.90 6.99
N TYR A 84 11.53 0.08 7.78
CA TYR A 84 10.53 -0.11 8.82
C TYR A 84 9.29 0.73 8.55
N ASN A 85 8.13 0.20 8.95
CA ASN A 85 6.92 0.99 9.13
C ASN A 85 6.89 1.45 10.58
N ILE A 86 6.78 2.75 10.80
CA ILE A 86 6.66 3.35 12.14
C ILE A 86 5.38 4.18 12.12
N ILE A 87 4.35 3.65 12.78
CA ILE A 87 3.05 4.31 12.90
C ILE A 87 2.90 4.77 14.35
N GLY A 88 2.70 6.07 14.55
CA GLY A 88 2.38 6.67 15.84
C GLY A 88 0.89 6.98 15.94
N LEU A 89 0.25 6.39 16.93
CA LEU A 89 -1.18 6.54 17.21
C LEU A 89 -1.39 7.19 18.59
N ASP A 90 -2.56 7.81 18.78
CA ASP A 90 -3.01 8.19 20.12
C ASP A 90 -3.40 6.94 20.94
N PRO A 91 -3.57 7.05 22.28
CA PRO A 91 -3.89 5.91 23.13
C PRO A 91 -5.22 5.22 22.79
N ARG A 92 -6.14 5.92 22.12
CA ARG A 92 -7.42 5.36 21.67
C ARG A 92 -7.35 4.74 20.27
N LYS A 93 -6.20 4.83 19.60
CA LYS A 93 -5.95 4.29 18.25
C LYS A 93 -6.88 4.86 17.17
N GLN A 94 -7.32 6.09 17.34
CA GLN A 94 -8.24 6.79 16.44
C GLN A 94 -7.51 7.82 15.58
N PHE A 95 -6.48 8.46 16.14
CA PHE A 95 -5.75 9.57 15.53
C PHE A 95 -4.35 9.14 15.13
N LEU A 96 -3.99 9.55 13.91
CA LEU A 96 -2.67 9.32 13.34
C LEU A 96 -1.77 10.50 13.70
N VAL A 97 -0.81 10.26 14.59
CA VAL A 97 0.10 11.27 15.15
C VAL A 97 1.44 11.28 14.41
N HIS A 98 1.87 10.10 13.95
CA HIS A 98 3.09 9.93 13.16
C HIS A 98 2.88 8.82 12.13
N ILE A 99 3.46 9.01 10.94
CA ILE A 99 3.48 7.99 9.91
C ILE A 99 4.80 8.09 9.16
N ALA A 100 5.55 6.99 9.17
CA ALA A 100 6.75 6.81 8.38
C ALA A 100 6.73 5.38 7.83
N THR A 101 6.46 5.24 6.54
CA THR A 101 6.23 3.94 5.90
C THR A 101 7.37 3.58 4.95
N GLY A 102 8.04 2.46 5.19
CA GLY A 102 9.22 2.06 4.43
C GLY A 102 10.40 3.01 4.61
N ALA A 103 10.47 3.70 5.77
CA ALA A 103 11.55 4.62 6.06
C ALA A 103 12.86 3.82 6.22
N GLU A 104 13.90 4.26 5.52
CA GLU A 104 15.27 3.81 5.76
C GLU A 104 15.75 4.49 7.03
N VAL A 105 15.49 3.85 8.16
CA VAL A 105 15.91 4.35 9.46
C VAL A 105 17.33 3.87 9.70
N GLU A 106 18.31 4.70 9.33
CA GLU A 106 19.72 4.38 9.58
C GLU A 106 20.03 4.40 11.08
N LYS A 107 19.49 5.36 11.83
CA LYS A 107 19.65 5.49 13.30
C LYS A 107 18.42 6.07 14.00
N ASP A 108 17.94 7.24 13.57
CA ASP A 108 16.91 8.01 14.30
C ASP A 108 15.71 8.42 13.42
N THR A 109 14.53 8.56 14.02
CA THR A 109 13.35 9.17 13.39
C THR A 109 12.96 10.46 14.12
N ARG A 110 12.50 11.48 13.38
CA ARG A 110 12.10 12.77 13.93
C ARG A 110 10.63 12.76 14.33
N LEU A 111 10.36 13.05 15.60
CA LEU A 111 9.02 13.21 16.14
C LEU A 111 8.72 14.69 16.42
N GLN A 112 7.48 15.10 16.13
CA GLN A 112 7.05 16.47 16.34
C GLN A 112 6.67 16.67 17.81
N LYS A 113 7.49 17.41 18.55
CA LYS A 113 7.32 17.66 19.98
C LYS A 113 5.94 18.26 20.32
N HIS A 114 5.42 19.15 19.48
CA HIS A 114 4.10 19.76 19.70
C HIS A 114 2.94 18.76 19.59
N LEU A 115 3.03 17.78 18.67
CA LEU A 115 2.03 16.73 18.57
C LEU A 115 2.08 15.81 19.78
N LEU A 116 3.28 15.41 20.21
CA LEU A 116 3.48 14.56 21.39
C LEU A 116 2.95 15.23 22.67
N HIS A 117 3.21 16.53 22.85
CA HIS A 117 2.65 17.29 23.97
C HIS A 117 1.12 17.35 23.92
N ALA A 118 0.54 17.53 22.73
CA ALA A 118 -0.90 17.62 22.60
C ALA A 118 -1.60 16.29 22.94
N VAL A 119 -1.10 15.16 22.43
CA VAL A 119 -1.71 13.85 22.69
C VAL A 119 -1.35 13.30 24.08
N GLY A 120 -0.30 13.81 24.71
CA GLY A 120 0.21 13.39 26.02
C GLY A 120 0.92 12.03 25.99
N GLN A 121 0.36 11.06 25.28
CA GLN A 121 0.90 9.73 25.08
C GLN A 121 0.73 9.30 23.62
N MET A 122 1.74 8.60 23.09
CA MET A 122 1.73 8.06 21.74
C MET A 122 2.12 6.59 21.76
N GLU A 123 1.33 5.74 21.12
CA GLU A 123 1.64 4.34 20.88
C GLU A 123 2.36 4.20 19.54
N ILE A 124 3.53 3.58 19.53
CA ILE A 124 4.30 3.32 18.30
C ILE A 124 4.10 1.85 17.91
N ARG A 125 3.65 1.63 16.67
CA ARG A 125 3.35 0.32 16.10
C ARG A 125 4.19 0.09 14.86
N SER A 126 4.95 -1.01 14.85
CA SER A 126 5.76 -1.46 13.72
C SER A 126 5.19 -2.67 12.99
N ASP A 127 4.15 -3.28 13.55
CA ASP A 127 3.42 -4.42 12.99
C ASP A 127 2.27 -4.00 12.08
N LEU A 128 2.07 -2.69 11.88
CA LEU A 128 1.08 -2.12 10.98
C LEU A 128 1.74 -1.63 9.69
N MET A 129 1.02 -1.77 8.58
CA MET A 129 1.37 -1.25 7.26
C MET A 129 0.25 -0.39 6.69
N ASP A 130 0.62 0.53 5.80
CA ASP A 130 -0.31 1.39 5.08
C ASP A 130 -0.93 0.66 3.89
N ALA A 131 -2.27 0.53 3.92
CA ALA A 131 -3.05 -0.16 2.90
C ALA A 131 -3.25 0.66 1.61
N HIS A 132 -2.77 1.91 1.51
CA HIS A 132 -3.09 2.83 0.39
C HIS A 132 -4.61 2.97 0.14
N MET A 133 -5.39 2.97 1.21
CA MET A 133 -6.79 3.38 1.15
C MET A 133 -6.97 4.58 2.07
N TYR A 134 -7.31 5.72 1.48
CA TYR A 134 -7.41 6.99 2.18
C TYR A 134 -8.76 7.64 1.92
N ALA A 135 -9.44 8.09 2.98
CA ALA A 135 -10.56 9.03 2.85
C ALA A 135 -10.05 10.45 3.10
N PHE A 136 -10.29 11.37 2.18
CA PHE A 136 -9.87 12.77 2.25
C PHE A 136 -11.06 13.73 2.26
N LYS A 137 -10.94 14.82 3.01
CA LYS A 137 -11.80 15.99 2.84
C LYS A 137 -11.36 16.73 1.59
N ARG A 138 -12.23 16.80 0.56
CA ARG A 138 -11.86 17.28 -0.79
C ARG A 138 -11.21 18.66 -0.76
N SER A 139 -11.78 19.60 -0.02
CA SER A 139 -11.30 20.98 0.03
C SER A 139 -9.85 21.08 0.52
N VAL A 140 -9.48 20.25 1.51
CA VAL A 140 -8.13 20.24 2.07
C VAL A 140 -7.16 19.55 1.14
N LEU A 141 -7.58 18.44 0.54
CA LEU A 141 -6.78 17.74 -0.46
C LEU A 141 -6.45 18.66 -1.65
N GLN A 142 -7.45 19.38 -2.18
CA GLN A 142 -7.25 20.33 -3.27
C GLN A 142 -6.29 21.46 -2.89
N GLU A 143 -6.47 22.06 -1.70
CA GLU A 143 -5.56 23.08 -1.17
C GLU A 143 -4.09 22.59 -1.10
N VAL A 144 -3.88 21.34 -0.68
CA VAL A 144 -2.53 20.75 -0.64
C VAL A 144 -1.98 20.50 -2.04
N LEU A 145 -2.78 19.93 -2.94
CA LEU A 145 -2.35 19.62 -4.30
C LEU A 145 -2.04 20.88 -5.12
N ASP A 146 -2.76 21.98 -4.87
CA ASP A 146 -2.57 23.27 -5.55
C ASP A 146 -1.36 24.04 -4.99
N ARG A 147 -1.12 23.98 -3.68
CA ARG A 147 0.01 24.69 -3.03
C ARG A 147 1.34 23.97 -3.12
N LYS A 148 1.32 22.65 -3.30
CA LYS A 148 2.49 21.78 -3.33
C LYS A 148 2.48 20.96 -4.61
N ASP A 149 2.82 21.63 -5.70
CA ASP A 149 2.99 21.02 -7.02
C ASP A 149 4.09 19.94 -7.04
N THR A 150 5.12 20.09 -6.19
CA THR A 150 6.22 19.13 -6.02
C THR A 150 5.82 17.80 -5.39
N PHE A 151 4.65 17.70 -4.76
CA PHE A 151 4.20 16.42 -4.17
C PHE A 151 3.80 15.44 -5.28
N GLN A 152 4.43 14.25 -5.24
CA GLN A 152 4.26 13.17 -6.21
C GLN A 152 3.52 11.98 -5.60
N SER A 153 3.65 11.73 -4.30
CA SER A 153 3.10 10.56 -3.63
C SER A 153 2.13 10.92 -2.51
N LEU A 154 0.93 10.33 -2.54
CA LEU A 154 -0.02 10.45 -1.43
C LEU A 154 0.59 9.89 -0.13
N LYS A 155 1.23 8.72 -0.21
CA LYS A 155 1.82 8.02 0.93
C LYS A 155 3.07 8.69 1.49
N GLN A 156 3.97 9.18 0.63
CA GLN A 156 5.26 9.71 1.07
C GLN A 156 5.25 11.22 1.28
N ASP A 157 4.35 11.95 0.62
CA ASP A 157 4.32 13.42 0.68
C ASP A 157 3.05 13.92 1.38
N VAL A 158 1.87 13.65 0.79
CA VAL A 158 0.61 14.30 1.21
C VAL A 158 0.19 13.88 2.61
N VAL A 159 0.14 12.57 2.89
CA VAL A 159 -0.31 12.05 4.19
C VAL A 159 0.67 12.44 5.31
N PRO A 160 2.00 12.26 5.17
CA PRO A 160 2.95 12.75 6.17
C PRO A 160 2.88 14.27 6.38
N TYR A 161 2.72 15.06 5.31
CA TYR A 161 2.55 16.50 5.41
C TYR A 161 1.29 16.88 6.21
N LEU A 162 0.15 16.24 5.92
CA LEU A 162 -1.09 16.48 6.66
C LEU A 162 -0.94 16.09 8.13
N VAL A 163 -0.33 14.93 8.43
CA VAL A 163 -0.08 14.49 9.80
C VAL A 163 0.83 15.47 10.56
N GLN A 164 1.91 15.94 9.93
CA GLN A 164 2.87 16.88 10.54
C GLN A 164 2.36 18.32 10.65
N SER A 165 1.31 18.68 9.92
CA SER A 165 0.69 20.00 9.96
C SER A 165 -0.50 20.10 10.90
N GLN A 166 -0.95 18.97 11.47
CA GLN A 166 -1.95 18.95 12.53
C GLN A 166 -1.57 19.93 13.65
N LEU A 167 -2.57 20.57 14.25
CA LEU A 167 -2.39 21.49 15.38
C LEU A 167 -1.50 22.72 15.14
N LYS A 168 -0.98 22.94 13.92
CA LYS A 168 -0.26 24.18 13.59
C LYS A 168 -1.26 25.32 13.47
N SER A 169 -1.10 26.34 14.31
CA SER A 169 -1.87 27.58 14.18
C SER A 169 -1.45 28.30 12.89
N GLN A 170 -2.43 28.74 12.10
CA GLN A 170 -2.22 29.40 10.80
C GLN A 170 -1.34 30.65 10.85
N ALA A 171 -1.11 31.24 12.04
CA ALA A 171 -0.19 32.35 12.26
C ALA A 171 1.26 32.07 11.82
N VAL A 172 1.66 30.81 11.68
CA VAL A 172 3.02 30.41 11.23
C VAL A 172 3.08 30.14 9.71
N LEU A 173 1.94 29.95 9.04
CA LEU A 173 1.88 29.63 7.61
C LEU A 173 1.78 30.87 6.70
N SER A 174 1.39 32.03 7.26
CA SER A 174 1.13 33.26 6.48
C SER A 174 2.15 34.38 6.68
N GLY A 175 3.38 34.09 7.12
CA GLY A 175 4.41 35.13 7.21
C GLY A 175 5.77 34.62 7.66
N ILE A 176 6.67 34.47 6.70
CA ILE A 176 8.09 34.92 6.68
C ILE A 176 8.67 34.33 5.38
N PRO A 177 8.98 35.14 4.34
CA PRO A 177 9.98 34.75 3.35
C PRO A 177 11.28 34.52 4.10
N GLN A 178 11.95 33.38 3.89
CA GLN A 178 13.30 33.18 4.41
C GLN A 178 14.19 34.29 3.84
N ALA A 179 14.50 35.29 4.66
CA ALA A 179 15.56 36.23 4.40
C ALA A 179 16.86 35.56 4.86
N GLU A 180 17.76 35.39 3.90
CA GLU A 180 19.15 35.01 4.12
C GLU A 180 19.79 35.93 5.17
N GLU A 181 20.68 35.33 5.96
CA GLU A 181 21.49 36.04 6.95
C GLU A 181 22.27 37.18 6.29
N ASP A 182 21.90 38.42 6.59
CA ASP A 182 22.90 39.48 6.68
C ASP A 182 22.48 40.58 7.68
N GLY A 183 23.50 41.15 8.32
CA GLY A 183 23.40 41.78 9.63
C GLY A 183 22.64 43.11 9.72
N ASN A 184 22.16 43.34 10.94
CA ASN A 184 22.01 44.63 11.60
C ASN A 184 20.92 45.59 11.09
N LYS A 185 19.65 45.32 11.44
CA LYS A 185 18.64 46.37 11.68
C LYS A 185 17.77 46.05 12.89
N LYS A 186 17.68 47.02 13.80
CA LYS A 186 16.86 47.05 15.02
C LYS A 186 15.37 46.91 14.64
N VAL A 187 14.74 45.80 15.00
CA VAL A 187 13.28 45.61 14.84
C VAL A 187 12.59 45.92 16.16
N SER A 188 11.63 46.85 16.12
CA SER A 188 10.74 47.19 17.23
C SER A 188 9.81 46.01 17.53
N PHE A 189 9.81 45.52 18.76
CA PHE A 189 8.89 44.47 19.21
C PHE A 189 7.47 45.04 19.41
N PRO A 190 6.41 44.42 18.87
CA PRO A 190 5.06 44.76 19.28
C PRO A 190 4.76 44.24 20.69
N ASN A 191 4.16 45.11 21.51
CA ASN A 191 3.59 44.93 22.85
C ASN A 191 3.73 43.56 23.53
N ASN A 192 4.53 43.53 24.62
CA ASN A 192 4.68 42.41 25.57
C ASN A 192 3.36 41.81 26.08
N GLN A 193 2.26 42.58 26.09
CA GLN A 193 0.96 42.07 26.53
C GLN A 193 0.36 41.01 25.60
N VAL A 194 0.56 41.12 24.27
CA VAL A 194 0.04 40.13 23.31
C VAL A 194 0.85 38.83 23.39
N MET A 195 2.17 38.96 23.55
CA MET A 195 3.07 37.82 23.69
C MET A 195 2.82 37.05 24.99
N VAL A 196 2.58 37.74 26.12
CA VAL A 196 2.22 37.12 27.40
C VAL A 196 0.84 36.47 27.34
N SER A 197 -0.13 37.09 26.67
CA SER A 197 -1.47 36.49 26.44
C SER A 197 -1.37 35.20 25.61
N GLN A 198 -0.49 35.16 24.60
CA GLN A 198 -0.23 33.98 23.77
C GLN A 198 0.56 32.90 24.53
N ILE A 199 1.49 33.28 25.40
CA ILE A 199 2.21 32.34 26.27
C ILE A 199 1.27 31.74 27.31
N LEU A 200 0.40 32.53 27.93
CA LEU A 200 -0.62 32.05 28.89
C LEU A 200 -1.67 31.16 28.22
N ALA A 201 -2.14 31.52 27.02
CA ALA A 201 -3.03 30.67 26.22
C ALA A 201 -2.36 29.38 25.72
N ASN A 202 -1.03 29.36 25.62
CA ASN A 202 -0.25 28.16 25.29
C ASN A 202 0.23 27.40 26.54
N ALA A 203 0.21 28.00 27.74
CA ALA A 203 0.55 27.35 29.01
C ALA A 203 -0.61 26.51 29.54
N SER A 204 -1.85 26.89 29.20
CA SER A 204 -3.04 26.06 29.34
C SER A 204 -3.28 25.33 28.02
N THR A 205 -2.42 24.38 27.61
CA THR A 205 -2.71 23.55 26.43
C THR A 205 -3.91 22.66 26.74
N PRO A 206 -5.07 22.84 26.10
CA PRO A 206 -6.13 21.85 26.17
C PRO A 206 -5.58 20.55 25.60
N SER A 207 -5.94 19.43 26.19
CA SER A 207 -5.66 18.09 25.65
C SER A 207 -6.01 18.04 24.15
N PHE A 208 -5.29 17.23 23.36
CA PHE A 208 -5.61 16.98 21.94
C PHE A 208 -7.11 16.72 21.73
N HIS A 209 -7.80 16.14 22.72
CA HIS A 209 -9.25 15.94 22.66
C HIS A 209 -10.05 17.20 23.03
N GLU A 210 -9.63 17.99 24.02
CA GLU A 210 -10.34 19.20 24.49
C GLU A 210 -10.33 20.32 23.46
N LEU A 211 -9.22 20.53 22.74
CA LEU A 211 -9.10 21.58 21.70
C LEU A 211 -10.16 21.44 20.59
N TYR A 212 -10.75 20.25 20.45
CA TYR A 212 -11.75 19.94 19.44
C TYR A 212 -13.04 19.33 20.00
N SER A 213 -13.26 19.44 21.32
CA SER A 213 -14.52 19.06 21.97
C SER A 213 -15.53 20.22 22.01
N MET A 214 -15.14 21.44 21.59
CA MET A 214 -15.97 22.63 21.66
C MET A 214 -16.68 22.89 20.32
N ASP A 215 -18.01 23.06 20.37
CA ASP A 215 -18.91 23.40 19.24
C ASP A 215 -18.60 24.80 18.64
N PRO A 216 -19.06 25.11 17.42
CA PRO A 216 -18.60 26.27 16.61
C PRO A 216 -19.02 27.66 17.09
N ASP A 217 -19.91 27.78 18.08
CA ASP A 217 -20.48 29.07 18.47
C ASP A 217 -19.68 29.73 19.58
N GLY A 218 -18.54 30.33 19.20
CA GLY A 218 -17.78 31.17 20.10
C GLY A 218 -16.59 31.82 19.41
N PHE A 219 -16.63 33.16 19.30
CA PHE A 219 -15.59 34.02 18.73
C PHE A 219 -14.19 33.69 19.27
N ALA A 220 -13.46 32.82 18.56
CA ALA A 220 -12.04 32.62 18.72
C ALA A 220 -11.39 32.63 17.34
N GLN A 221 -10.45 33.55 17.14
CA GLN A 221 -9.62 33.71 15.96
C GLN A 221 -9.15 32.34 15.45
N THR A 222 -9.73 31.86 14.35
CA THR A 222 -9.77 30.44 14.00
C THR A 222 -8.37 29.87 13.79
N ARG A 223 -7.80 29.24 14.82
CA ARG A 223 -6.72 28.27 14.65
C ARG A 223 -7.33 27.12 13.84
N LYS A 224 -7.18 27.13 12.51
CA LYS A 224 -7.58 26.02 11.65
C LYS A 224 -6.66 24.84 11.91
N THR A 225 -6.91 24.13 13.00
CA THR A 225 -6.26 22.88 13.32
C THR A 225 -7.07 21.75 12.70
N HIS A 226 -6.40 20.76 12.13
CA HIS A 226 -7.06 19.60 11.51
C HIS A 226 -6.65 18.29 12.17
N LYS A 227 -7.48 17.27 11.95
CA LYS A 227 -7.31 15.92 12.47
C LYS A 227 -6.99 14.93 11.34
N CYS A 228 -6.01 14.08 11.56
CA CYS A 228 -5.72 12.92 10.76
C CYS A 228 -6.11 11.68 11.57
N CYS A 229 -6.91 10.79 10.97
CA CYS A 229 -7.38 9.58 11.63
C CYS A 229 -6.72 8.33 11.04
N ALA A 230 -6.75 7.26 11.82
CA ALA A 230 -6.42 5.92 11.35
C ALA A 230 -7.68 5.03 11.40
N TYR A 231 -7.85 4.19 10.39
CA TYR A 231 -8.75 3.05 10.44
C TYR A 231 -7.89 1.79 10.45
N ILE A 232 -7.91 1.04 11.55
CA ILE A 232 -7.14 -0.20 11.67
C ILE A 232 -8.04 -1.37 11.27
N ALA A 233 -7.67 -2.07 10.21
CA ALA A 233 -8.35 -3.28 9.78
C ALA A 233 -8.34 -4.32 10.90
N SER A 234 -9.47 -5.02 11.09
CA SER A 234 -9.57 -6.10 12.06
C SER A 234 -8.57 -7.20 11.70
N SER A 235 -8.06 -7.92 12.70
CA SER A 235 -7.25 -9.12 12.47
C SER A 235 -8.02 -10.24 11.75
N SER A 236 -9.36 -10.16 11.72
CA SER A 236 -10.23 -11.06 10.97
C SER A 236 -10.46 -10.64 9.52
N SER A 237 -10.05 -9.42 9.13
CA SER A 237 -10.24 -8.90 7.78
C SER A 237 -9.04 -9.24 6.91
N TYR A 238 -9.28 -9.69 5.68
CA TYR A 238 -8.23 -9.81 4.69
C TYR A 238 -7.86 -8.40 4.20
N CYS A 239 -6.58 -8.01 4.29
CA CYS A 239 -6.11 -6.72 3.81
C CYS A 239 -4.61 -6.79 3.50
N VAL A 240 -4.27 -7.04 2.23
CA VAL A 240 -2.91 -7.28 1.77
C VAL A 240 -2.60 -6.42 0.55
N ARG A 241 -1.35 -5.96 0.44
CA ARG A 241 -0.86 -5.20 -0.72
C ARG A 241 -0.08 -6.11 -1.66
N LEU A 242 -0.40 -6.01 -2.94
CA LEU A 242 0.29 -6.70 -4.03
C LEU A 242 1.48 -5.86 -4.49
N ASN A 243 2.48 -5.71 -3.62
CA ASN A 243 3.68 -4.89 -3.88
C ASN A 243 4.95 -5.71 -4.16
N SER A 244 4.83 -7.05 -4.14
CA SER A 244 5.93 -7.97 -4.42
C SER A 244 5.41 -9.24 -5.08
N ILE A 245 6.31 -9.95 -5.74
CA ILE A 245 5.99 -11.24 -6.38
C ILE A 245 5.64 -12.30 -5.32
N GLN A 246 6.25 -12.23 -4.14
CA GLN A 246 5.87 -13.09 -3.01
C GLN A 246 4.45 -12.79 -2.55
N ALA A 247 4.12 -11.50 -2.34
CA ALA A 247 2.75 -11.11 -2.01
C ALA A 247 1.75 -11.58 -3.08
N PHE A 248 2.12 -11.51 -4.36
CA PHE A 248 1.28 -12.04 -5.45
C PHE A 248 1.04 -13.55 -5.31
N MET A 249 2.08 -14.35 -5.03
CA MET A 249 1.94 -15.80 -4.83
C MET A 249 1.12 -16.13 -3.57
N ASP A 250 1.36 -15.40 -2.49
CA ASP A 250 0.65 -15.58 -1.23
C ASP A 250 -0.84 -15.24 -1.39
N ILE A 251 -1.16 -14.10 -1.97
CA ILE A 251 -2.56 -13.71 -2.24
C ILE A 251 -3.26 -14.76 -3.10
N ASN A 252 -2.65 -15.24 -4.19
CA ASN A 252 -3.28 -16.27 -5.04
C ASN A 252 -3.55 -17.58 -4.29
N ARG A 253 -2.70 -17.92 -3.31
CA ARG A 253 -2.90 -19.10 -2.46
C ARG A 253 -4.00 -18.86 -1.42
N ASP A 254 -3.99 -17.70 -0.78
CA ASP A 254 -4.96 -17.35 0.25
C ASP A 254 -6.37 -17.27 -0.37
N VAL A 255 -6.48 -16.63 -1.52
CA VAL A 255 -7.73 -16.45 -2.28
C VAL A 255 -8.32 -17.78 -2.79
N THR A 256 -7.50 -18.83 -2.95
CA THR A 256 -7.98 -20.19 -3.28
C THR A 256 -8.19 -21.07 -2.04
N GLY A 257 -8.06 -20.50 -0.84
CA GLY A 257 -8.21 -21.19 0.44
C GLY A 257 -8.91 -20.34 1.48
N GLU A 258 -8.15 -19.69 2.35
CA GLU A 258 -8.65 -18.99 3.54
C GLU A 258 -9.46 -17.71 3.21
N ALA A 259 -9.25 -17.13 2.04
CA ALA A 259 -9.90 -15.90 1.57
C ALA A 259 -10.83 -16.15 0.37
N ASP A 260 -11.43 -17.35 0.30
CA ASP A 260 -12.39 -17.74 -0.74
C ASP A 260 -13.58 -16.78 -0.83
N HIS A 261 -13.99 -16.17 0.30
CA HIS A 261 -15.07 -15.17 0.37
C HIS A 261 -14.79 -13.89 -0.42
N LEU A 262 -13.53 -13.63 -0.79
CA LEU A 262 -13.17 -12.50 -1.64
C LEU A 262 -13.53 -12.74 -3.11
N LEU A 263 -13.73 -14.00 -3.50
CA LEU A 263 -14.15 -14.36 -4.84
C LEU A 263 -15.67 -14.52 -4.81
N SER A 264 -16.34 -13.65 -5.57
CA SER A 264 -17.79 -13.68 -5.71
C SER A 264 -18.28 -14.91 -6.46
N ASP A 265 -17.40 -15.60 -7.18
CA ASP A 265 -17.66 -16.84 -7.90
C ASP A 265 -16.35 -17.63 -7.97
N ASN A 266 -16.23 -18.68 -7.16
CA ASN A 266 -15.16 -19.64 -7.29
C ASN A 266 -15.72 -20.97 -7.79
N VAL A 267 -14.78 -21.83 -8.19
CA VAL A 267 -14.97 -23.23 -8.58
C VAL A 267 -15.20 -23.40 -10.09
N ILE A 268 -14.08 -23.48 -10.81
CA ILE A 268 -13.97 -24.15 -12.11
C ILE A 268 -14.85 -23.48 -13.18
N GLY A 269 -14.27 -22.58 -13.98
CA GLY A 269 -14.93 -22.13 -15.21
C GLY A 269 -15.43 -23.35 -16.00
N PRO A 270 -16.61 -23.29 -16.64
CA PRO A 270 -17.24 -24.47 -17.21
C PRO A 270 -16.27 -25.19 -18.15
N SER A 271 -15.99 -26.46 -17.85
CA SER A 271 -15.28 -27.43 -18.70
C SER A 271 -13.78 -27.20 -18.98
N PRO A 272 -12.88 -27.23 -17.98
CA PRO A 272 -11.50 -27.59 -18.29
C PRO A 272 -11.47 -29.03 -18.84
N LYS A 273 -10.87 -29.22 -20.01
CA LYS A 273 -10.68 -30.58 -20.56
C LYS A 273 -9.52 -31.21 -19.82
N LEU A 274 -9.83 -32.18 -18.96
CA LEU A 274 -8.84 -32.92 -18.18
C LEU A 274 -8.56 -34.26 -18.85
N GLY A 275 -7.29 -34.54 -19.09
CA GLY A 275 -6.81 -35.84 -19.56
C GLY A 275 -6.94 -36.94 -18.51
N THR A 276 -6.69 -38.16 -18.95
CA THR A 276 -6.79 -39.39 -18.16
C THR A 276 -5.76 -39.39 -17.03
N LYS A 277 -6.16 -39.81 -15.81
CA LYS A 277 -5.29 -39.90 -14.61
C LYS A 277 -4.70 -38.55 -14.15
N THR A 278 -5.32 -37.44 -14.50
CA THR A 278 -4.91 -36.12 -14.02
C THR A 278 -5.50 -35.83 -12.64
N THR A 279 -4.70 -35.24 -11.74
CA THR A 279 -5.10 -34.93 -10.35
C THR A 279 -4.91 -33.45 -10.05
N VAL A 280 -5.97 -32.80 -9.60
CA VAL A 280 -5.96 -31.44 -9.09
C VAL A 280 -6.19 -31.51 -7.58
N GLY A 281 -5.21 -31.02 -6.81
CA GLY A 281 -5.26 -31.01 -5.34
C GLY A 281 -6.12 -29.87 -4.78
N PRO A 282 -6.30 -29.83 -3.45
CA PRO A 282 -6.98 -28.71 -2.79
C PRO A 282 -6.22 -27.40 -2.99
N HIS A 283 -6.92 -26.26 -2.89
CA HIS A 283 -6.39 -24.91 -3.10
C HIS A 283 -5.77 -24.72 -4.50
N CYS A 284 -6.41 -25.30 -5.51
CA CYS A 284 -6.04 -25.10 -6.90
C CYS A 284 -7.20 -24.49 -7.66
N MET A 285 -6.88 -23.59 -8.58
CA MET A 285 -7.84 -23.01 -9.51
C MET A 285 -7.40 -23.28 -10.93
N LEU A 286 -8.35 -23.68 -11.79
CA LEU A 286 -8.13 -23.88 -13.22
C LEU A 286 -9.10 -22.98 -13.99
N GLY A 287 -8.55 -22.04 -14.75
CA GLY A 287 -9.32 -21.11 -15.56
C GLY A 287 -10.05 -21.77 -16.71
N GLU A 288 -11.12 -21.12 -17.14
CA GLU A 288 -11.95 -21.55 -18.27
C GLU A 288 -11.14 -21.73 -19.56
N GLY A 289 -11.54 -22.71 -20.37
CA GLY A 289 -10.93 -22.99 -21.67
C GLY A 289 -9.51 -23.56 -21.60
N SER A 290 -9.03 -23.89 -20.40
CA SER A 290 -7.74 -24.56 -20.22
C SER A 290 -7.86 -26.07 -20.42
N GLU A 291 -6.86 -26.65 -21.08
CA GLU A 291 -6.79 -28.06 -21.43
C GLU A 291 -5.55 -28.67 -20.76
N MET A 292 -5.70 -29.82 -20.11
CA MET A 292 -4.63 -30.58 -19.47
C MET A 292 -4.53 -31.97 -20.08
N GLY A 293 -3.32 -32.40 -20.43
CA GLY A 293 -3.03 -33.74 -20.91
C GLY A 293 -3.13 -34.81 -19.82
N ASP A 294 -2.62 -36.01 -20.13
CA ASP A 294 -2.71 -37.19 -19.26
C ASP A 294 -1.68 -37.14 -18.13
N LYS A 295 -2.03 -37.72 -16.96
CA LYS A 295 -1.15 -37.92 -15.79
C LYS A 295 -0.52 -36.63 -15.23
N CYS A 296 -1.26 -35.52 -15.27
CA CYS A 296 -0.80 -34.25 -14.72
C CYS A 296 -1.12 -34.13 -13.22
N GLN A 297 -0.30 -33.37 -12.47
CA GLN A 297 -0.47 -33.14 -11.04
C GLN A 297 -0.39 -31.64 -10.73
N VAL A 298 -1.46 -31.08 -10.18
CA VAL A 298 -1.51 -29.67 -9.76
C VAL A 298 -1.78 -29.60 -8.27
N LYS A 299 -0.96 -28.87 -7.50
CA LYS A 299 -1.11 -28.71 -6.04
C LYS A 299 -0.83 -27.27 -5.61
N ARG A 300 -1.71 -26.68 -4.81
CA ARG A 300 -1.62 -25.29 -4.31
C ARG A 300 -1.22 -24.31 -5.41
N SER A 301 -1.86 -24.39 -6.57
CA SER A 301 -1.44 -23.64 -7.77
C SER A 301 -2.64 -23.08 -8.50
N VAL A 302 -2.45 -21.90 -9.07
CA VAL A 302 -3.46 -21.21 -9.86
C VAL A 302 -3.06 -21.28 -11.32
N ILE A 303 -3.97 -21.78 -12.17
CA ILE A 303 -3.80 -21.83 -13.62
C ILE A 303 -4.86 -20.91 -14.23
N GLY A 304 -4.41 -19.96 -15.06
CA GLY A 304 -5.26 -19.01 -15.77
C GLY A 304 -6.12 -19.64 -16.86
N ARG A 305 -6.71 -18.77 -17.68
CA ARG A 305 -7.63 -19.13 -18.76
C ARG A 305 -6.87 -19.46 -20.04
N HIS A 306 -7.46 -20.33 -20.87
CA HIS A 306 -6.92 -20.74 -22.18
C HIS A 306 -5.48 -21.28 -22.15
N CYS A 307 -5.10 -21.97 -21.08
CA CYS A 307 -3.80 -22.62 -20.98
C CYS A 307 -3.82 -24.00 -21.62
N ARG A 308 -2.75 -24.37 -22.31
CA ARG A 308 -2.55 -25.71 -22.88
C ARG A 308 -1.45 -26.41 -22.12
N ILE A 309 -1.79 -27.42 -21.35
CA ILE A 309 -0.85 -28.18 -20.53
C ILE A 309 -0.73 -29.58 -21.14
N GLY A 310 0.50 -29.97 -21.47
CA GLY A 310 0.84 -31.28 -22.00
C GLY A 310 0.62 -32.43 -21.01
N SER A 311 1.15 -33.60 -21.32
CA SER A 311 1.07 -34.80 -20.49
C SER A 311 2.25 -34.90 -19.52
N HIS A 312 2.07 -35.58 -18.39
CA HIS A 312 3.09 -35.80 -17.35
C HIS A 312 3.64 -34.51 -16.71
N VAL A 313 2.83 -33.44 -16.66
CA VAL A 313 3.23 -32.15 -16.08
C VAL A 313 2.95 -32.11 -14.57
N LYS A 314 3.88 -31.55 -13.79
CA LYS A 314 3.71 -31.29 -12.35
C LYS A 314 3.81 -29.79 -12.07
N VAL A 315 2.77 -29.22 -11.46
CA VAL A 315 2.70 -27.81 -11.05
C VAL A 315 2.43 -27.74 -9.55
N VAL A 316 3.35 -27.13 -8.79
CA VAL A 316 3.28 -27.05 -7.32
C VAL A 316 3.58 -25.64 -6.84
N ASN A 317 2.74 -25.09 -5.95
CA ASN A 317 2.95 -23.77 -5.36
C ASN A 317 3.29 -22.68 -6.39
N SER A 318 2.60 -22.68 -7.54
CA SER A 318 2.96 -21.84 -8.68
C SER A 318 1.74 -21.12 -9.23
N VAL A 319 1.97 -19.98 -9.89
CA VAL A 319 0.93 -19.20 -10.56
C VAL A 319 1.22 -19.17 -12.05
N VAL A 320 0.29 -19.70 -12.84
CA VAL A 320 0.32 -19.69 -14.30
C VAL A 320 -0.76 -18.73 -14.78
N MET A 321 -0.39 -17.68 -15.51
CA MET A 321 -1.34 -16.70 -16.06
C MET A 321 -2.06 -17.24 -17.30
N ASN A 322 -2.65 -16.36 -18.11
CA ASN A 322 -3.50 -16.73 -19.23
C ASN A 322 -2.70 -17.06 -20.50
N HIS A 323 -3.26 -17.90 -21.38
CA HIS A 323 -2.68 -18.24 -22.69
C HIS A 323 -1.27 -18.85 -22.61
N VAL A 324 -0.98 -19.61 -21.55
CA VAL A 324 0.31 -20.28 -21.38
C VAL A 324 0.26 -21.66 -22.01
N THR A 325 1.29 -22.03 -22.76
CA THR A 325 1.48 -23.39 -23.30
C THR A 325 2.62 -24.07 -22.57
N ILE A 326 2.36 -25.24 -21.98
CA ILE A 326 3.33 -26.03 -21.23
C ILE A 326 3.48 -27.38 -21.93
N GLY A 327 4.68 -27.70 -22.41
CA GLY A 327 4.99 -28.96 -23.06
C GLY A 327 5.01 -30.16 -22.10
N ASP A 328 5.17 -31.35 -22.68
CA ASP A 328 5.12 -32.62 -21.94
C ASP A 328 6.30 -32.77 -20.96
N GLY A 329 6.03 -33.36 -19.80
CA GLY A 329 7.06 -33.70 -18.81
C GLY A 329 7.65 -32.52 -18.04
N CYS A 330 7.01 -31.35 -18.07
CA CYS A 330 7.47 -30.16 -17.36
C CYS A 330 7.23 -30.25 -15.84
N ILE A 331 8.15 -29.66 -15.06
CA ILE A 331 8.05 -29.56 -13.61
C ILE A 331 8.18 -28.10 -13.21
N ILE A 332 7.14 -27.56 -12.57
CA ILE A 332 7.06 -26.15 -12.19
C ILE A 332 6.79 -26.09 -10.69
N GLN A 333 7.70 -25.46 -9.95
CA GLN A 333 7.62 -25.33 -8.49
C GLN A 333 7.94 -23.91 -8.06
N GLY A 334 7.11 -23.32 -7.20
CA GLY A 334 7.39 -21.99 -6.61
C GLY A 334 7.50 -20.86 -7.63
N SER A 335 6.98 -21.05 -8.86
CA SER A 335 7.31 -20.18 -9.99
C SER A 335 6.08 -19.37 -10.46
N VAL A 336 6.34 -18.18 -11.00
CA VAL A 336 5.33 -17.32 -11.61
C VAL A 336 5.57 -17.29 -13.12
N ILE A 337 4.55 -17.70 -13.88
CA ILE A 337 4.59 -17.76 -15.34
C ILE A 337 3.60 -16.75 -15.90
N CYS A 338 4.11 -15.70 -16.54
CA CYS A 338 3.29 -14.64 -17.12
C CYS A 338 2.55 -15.07 -18.40
N SER A 339 1.64 -14.22 -18.87
CA SER A 339 0.78 -14.52 -20.01
C SER A 339 1.57 -14.74 -21.31
N ASN A 340 1.02 -15.58 -22.20
CA ASN A 340 1.61 -15.90 -23.52
C ASN A 340 2.98 -16.58 -23.49
N VAL A 341 3.36 -17.19 -22.36
CA VAL A 341 4.60 -17.95 -22.25
C VAL A 341 4.45 -19.33 -22.90
N GLN A 342 5.53 -19.81 -23.53
CA GLN A 342 5.62 -21.16 -24.06
C GLN A 342 6.78 -21.90 -23.40
N LEU A 343 6.47 -22.91 -22.61
CA LEU A 343 7.45 -23.86 -22.09
C LEU A 343 7.48 -25.06 -23.01
N GLN A 344 8.64 -25.37 -23.58
CA GLN A 344 8.83 -26.58 -24.38
C GLN A 344 8.86 -27.83 -23.48
N GLU A 345 9.01 -29.02 -24.07
CA GLU A 345 9.05 -30.29 -23.34
C GLU A 345 10.18 -30.36 -22.29
N ARG A 346 9.93 -31.09 -21.20
CA ARG A 346 10.92 -31.46 -20.17
C ARG A 346 11.61 -30.26 -19.51
N VAL A 347 10.93 -29.12 -19.41
CA VAL A 347 11.42 -27.93 -18.72
C VAL A 347 11.22 -28.06 -17.20
N VAL A 348 12.23 -27.68 -16.42
CA VAL A 348 12.18 -27.66 -14.96
C VAL A 348 12.37 -26.24 -14.45
N LEU A 349 11.37 -25.69 -13.77
CA LEU A 349 11.39 -24.35 -13.17
C LEU A 349 11.23 -24.48 -11.65
N LYS A 350 12.16 -23.91 -10.89
CA LYS A 350 12.13 -23.86 -9.43
C LYS A 350 12.37 -22.43 -8.95
N ASP A 351 11.36 -21.84 -8.33
CA ASP A 351 11.41 -20.46 -7.81
C ASP A 351 11.77 -19.42 -8.90
N CYS A 352 11.28 -19.65 -10.12
CA CYS A 352 11.56 -18.83 -11.30
C CYS A 352 10.44 -17.84 -11.61
N GLN A 353 10.80 -16.75 -12.28
CA GLN A 353 9.86 -15.77 -12.80
C GLN A 353 10.01 -15.72 -14.32
N VAL A 354 8.95 -16.04 -15.06
CA VAL A 354 8.98 -16.04 -16.53
C VAL A 354 8.14 -14.89 -17.05
N GLY A 355 8.78 -13.92 -17.70
CA GLY A 355 8.16 -12.75 -18.28
C GLY A 355 7.23 -13.08 -19.46
N ALA A 356 6.32 -12.17 -19.76
CA ALA A 356 5.29 -12.40 -20.78
C ALA A 356 5.90 -12.64 -22.17
N GLY A 357 5.32 -13.57 -22.93
CA GLY A 357 5.77 -13.88 -24.30
C GLY A 357 7.16 -14.54 -24.41
N PHE A 358 7.74 -14.99 -23.30
CA PHE A 358 9.02 -15.71 -23.30
C PHE A 358 8.83 -17.16 -23.73
N VAL A 359 9.82 -17.70 -24.44
CA VAL A 359 9.84 -19.11 -24.87
C VAL A 359 11.01 -19.80 -24.17
N VAL A 360 10.72 -20.80 -23.36
CA VAL A 360 11.73 -21.58 -22.65
C VAL A 360 12.05 -22.84 -23.45
N THR A 361 13.32 -23.03 -23.78
CA THR A 361 13.80 -24.13 -24.64
C THR A 361 13.63 -25.50 -24.00
N ALA A 362 13.49 -26.55 -24.81
CA ALA A 362 13.25 -27.91 -24.32
C ALA A 362 14.42 -28.41 -23.45
N GLY A 363 14.09 -29.12 -22.36
CA GLY A 363 15.08 -29.76 -21.48
C GLY A 363 15.91 -28.82 -20.61
N SER A 364 15.58 -27.53 -20.55
CA SER A 364 16.28 -26.58 -19.67
C SER A 364 15.82 -26.68 -18.22
N GLU A 365 16.74 -26.55 -17.27
CA GLU A 365 16.47 -26.40 -15.85
C GLU A 365 16.91 -25.01 -15.36
N TYR A 366 16.00 -24.30 -14.71
CA TYR A 366 16.25 -22.98 -14.12
C TYR A 366 15.88 -22.98 -12.65
N LYS A 367 16.67 -22.25 -11.84
CA LYS A 367 16.44 -22.12 -10.41
C LYS A 367 16.70 -20.70 -9.91
N GLY A 368 15.67 -20.03 -9.40
CA GLY A 368 15.80 -18.68 -8.82
C GLY A 368 16.07 -17.59 -9.85
N GLU A 369 15.77 -17.83 -11.13
CA GLU A 369 16.08 -16.92 -12.23
C GLU A 369 14.83 -16.17 -12.73
N SER A 370 15.05 -14.92 -13.18
CA SER A 370 14.05 -14.12 -13.87
C SER A 370 14.32 -14.11 -15.38
N LEU A 371 13.45 -14.79 -16.13
CA LEU A 371 13.55 -14.97 -17.57
C LEU A 371 12.63 -13.96 -18.27
N ALA A 372 13.17 -12.84 -18.72
CA ALA A 372 12.41 -11.84 -19.46
C ALA A 372 13.05 -11.56 -20.84
N ARG A 373 12.23 -11.21 -21.84
CA ARG A 373 12.76 -10.62 -23.06
C ARG A 373 13.36 -9.26 -22.69
N LYS A 374 14.63 -9.03 -23.06
CA LYS A 374 15.16 -7.67 -23.07
C LYS A 374 14.46 -6.94 -24.20
N GLU A 375 13.56 -6.01 -23.87
CA GLU A 375 13.12 -5.01 -24.83
C GLU A 375 14.35 -4.22 -25.28
N LYS A 376 14.48 -4.04 -26.59
CA LYS A 376 15.60 -3.39 -27.27
C LYS A 376 15.24 -1.95 -27.57
#